data_AF-A0A2V4WGX3-F1
#
_entry.id   AF-A0A2V4WGX3-F1
#
_cell.length_a   1.000
_cell.length_b   1.000
_cell.length_c   1.000
_cell.angle_alpha   90.00
_cell.angle_beta   90.00
_cell.angle_gamma   90.00
#
_symmetry.space_group_name_H-M   'P 1'
#
loop_
_entity.id
_entity.type
_entity.pdbx_description
1 polymer ?
#
loop_
_entity_poly.entity_id
_entity_poly.type
_entity_poly.pdbx_seq_one_letter_code
_entity_poly.pdbx_strand_id
1 'polypeptide(L)'
;MAENILLGALRRYEFYSYCSTFIKTFYDTVTQDLYGDIHWEWTYSTTNTYAQPKSWNTGLNSIANQGTITAKNLRDSNLFFTISMNSSSYTYASDNSRGAYSKNYVLRTGLKNNGVTIIPDLYKELGAISEVPFHTMDYNSVYSGDYQRVHTAVNVYWKWNLFISENYIFIYGEPQTNLNVAYPFRMYLGKIKAFEEEDPLIADDSVGIFSHFPHGMIDNDDELKFRTGRGYMRSSRNGTPNALYHFATSSQVPSPGVGGRFFISPFYVWHETEGARGEFHGIRTAVLRDASKYPDGSILDLGDERYYIFHALNQAHPAANQQFYATNGTAYAGQPYFFDSPLLLGGGQRVLLFEIEKEV
;
A
#
# COMPACT_ATOMS: atom_id res chain seq x y z
N MET A 1 31.21 12.17 -0.41
CA MET A 1 31.10 12.14 1.05
C MET A 1 29.72 12.64 1.40
N ALA A 2 28.76 11.73 1.60
CA ALA A 2 27.42 12.08 2.01
C ALA A 2 27.39 12.06 3.53
N GLU A 3 27.00 13.18 4.14
CA GLU A 3 26.68 13.27 5.56
C GLU A 3 25.44 12.41 5.84
N ASN A 4 25.66 11.11 5.99
CA ASN A 4 24.72 10.19 6.62
C ASN A 4 24.79 10.45 8.13
N ILE A 5 24.12 11.52 8.55
CA ILE A 5 23.74 11.73 9.94
C ILE A 5 22.92 10.51 10.37
N LEU A 6 23.20 10.04 11.58
CA LEU A 6 22.50 8.97 12.30
C LEU A 6 21.04 9.37 12.55
N LEU A 7 20.20 9.37 11.51
CA LEU A 7 18.85 9.93 11.54
C LEU A 7 17.86 8.96 12.20
N GLY A 8 17.64 9.12 13.51
CA GLY A 8 16.42 8.81 14.28
C GLY A 8 15.76 7.42 14.14
N ALA A 9 14.60 7.22 14.77
CA ALA A 9 13.78 6.01 14.64
C ALA A 9 13.06 5.86 13.28
N LEU A 10 13.20 6.82 12.35
CA LEU A 10 12.59 6.79 11.02
C LEU A 10 13.66 6.73 9.93
N ARG A 11 13.69 5.62 9.19
CA ARG A 11 14.55 5.39 8.02
C ARG A 11 13.82 5.75 6.73
N ARG A 12 14.53 6.44 5.83
CA ARG A 12 14.08 6.73 4.47
C ARG A 12 14.99 6.05 3.46
N TYR A 13 14.42 5.34 2.51
CA TYR A 13 15.14 4.78 1.37
C TYR A 13 14.54 5.26 0.06
N GLU A 14 15.38 5.44 -0.97
CA GLU A 14 14.94 5.71 -2.34
C GLU A 14 15.58 4.69 -3.29
N PHE A 15 14.79 4.12 -4.20
CA PHE A 15 15.29 3.25 -5.26
C PHE A 15 14.40 3.26 -6.49
N TYR A 16 14.88 2.68 -7.58
CA TYR A 16 14.13 2.57 -8.83
C TYR A 16 14.05 1.12 -9.25
N SER A 17 12.90 0.68 -9.75
CA SER A 17 12.75 -0.70 -10.23
C SER A 17 11.60 -0.85 -11.22
N TYR A 18 11.68 -1.89 -12.04
CA TYR A 18 10.55 -2.43 -12.77
C TYR A 18 9.68 -3.30 -11.87
N CYS A 19 8.39 -3.45 -12.20
CA CYS A 19 7.46 -4.34 -11.47
C CYS A 19 8.06 -5.74 -11.25
N SER A 20 8.67 -6.33 -12.28
CA SER A 20 9.27 -7.67 -12.23
C SER A 20 10.46 -7.81 -11.29
N THR A 21 11.11 -6.71 -10.94
CA THR A 21 12.32 -6.68 -10.09
C THR A 21 12.08 -6.06 -8.72
N PHE A 22 10.89 -5.49 -8.50
CA PHE A 22 10.54 -4.69 -7.32
C PHE A 22 10.92 -5.37 -6.01
N ILE A 23 10.54 -6.64 -5.82
CA ILE A 23 10.75 -7.33 -4.54
C ILE A 23 12.24 -7.51 -4.23
N LYS A 24 13.05 -7.88 -5.22
CA LYS A 24 14.49 -8.04 -5.03
C LYS A 24 15.15 -6.70 -4.77
N THR A 25 14.81 -5.65 -5.54
CA THR A 25 15.38 -4.32 -5.33
C THR A 25 14.95 -3.71 -3.99
N PHE A 26 13.71 -3.92 -3.54
CA PHE A 26 13.26 -3.55 -2.19
C PHE A 26 14.16 -4.22 -1.17
N TYR A 27 14.24 -5.55 -1.19
CA TYR A 27 15.07 -6.31 -0.25
C TYR A 27 16.50 -5.79 -0.19
N ASP A 28 17.14 -5.68 -1.35
CA ASP A 28 18.52 -5.22 -1.45
C ASP A 28 18.69 -3.81 -0.89
N THR A 29 17.68 -2.96 -1.02
CA THR A 29 17.70 -1.58 -0.50
C THR A 29 17.62 -1.54 1.02
N VAL A 30 16.75 -2.34 1.64
CA VAL A 30 16.56 -2.34 3.10
C VAL A 30 17.56 -3.21 3.86
N THR A 31 18.38 -3.98 3.15
CA THR A 31 19.42 -4.87 3.72
C THR A 31 20.83 -4.46 3.36
N GLN A 32 21.05 -3.26 2.82
CA GLN A 32 22.39 -2.78 2.46
C GLN A 32 23.32 -2.79 3.67
N ASP A 33 24.55 -3.25 3.49
CA ASP A 33 25.56 -3.20 4.54
C ASP A 33 25.79 -1.74 4.98
N LEU A 34 25.86 -1.52 6.31
CA LEU A 34 25.98 -0.23 7.03
C LEU A 34 24.73 0.66 7.09
N TYR A 35 23.76 0.48 6.21
CA TYR A 35 22.55 1.32 6.15
C TYR A 35 21.24 0.52 6.17
N GLY A 36 21.33 -0.80 6.37
CA GLY A 36 20.19 -1.68 6.47
C GLY A 36 19.27 -1.28 7.62
N ASP A 37 18.02 -1.69 7.48
CA ASP A 37 17.00 -1.39 8.46
C ASP A 37 17.32 -2.04 9.81
N ILE A 38 17.17 -1.26 10.88
CA ILE A 38 17.51 -1.65 12.25
C ILE A 38 16.29 -2.09 13.06
N HIS A 39 15.09 -1.97 12.50
CA HIS A 39 13.83 -2.21 13.20
C HIS A 39 13.23 -3.57 12.83
N TRP A 40 13.56 -4.07 11.64
CA TRP A 40 12.97 -5.25 11.03
C TRP A 40 14.05 -6.21 10.52
N GLU A 41 13.85 -7.49 10.79
CA GLU A 41 14.53 -8.60 10.13
C GLU A 41 13.86 -8.88 8.79
N TRP A 42 14.63 -8.76 7.70
CA TRP A 42 14.17 -8.97 6.34
C TRP A 42 14.65 -10.30 5.78
N THR A 43 13.76 -11.05 5.14
CA THR A 43 14.13 -12.24 4.36
C THR A 43 13.64 -12.11 2.93
N TYR A 44 14.35 -12.74 2.00
CA TYR A 44 13.97 -12.81 0.59
C TYR A 44 13.87 -14.26 0.15
N SER A 45 12.86 -14.55 -0.67
CA SER A 45 12.73 -15.82 -1.36
C SER A 45 12.28 -15.61 -2.81
N THR A 46 12.92 -16.33 -3.73
CA THR A 46 12.49 -16.44 -5.14
C THR A 46 11.26 -17.33 -5.30
N THR A 47 11.02 -18.23 -4.34
CA THR A 47 9.96 -19.24 -4.38
C THR A 47 9.34 -19.38 -3.00
N ASN A 48 8.16 -18.79 -2.81
CA ASN A 48 7.37 -18.98 -1.60
C ASN A 48 6.16 -19.85 -1.91
N THR A 49 6.04 -21.01 -1.26
CA THR A 49 4.91 -21.96 -1.41
C THR A 49 3.59 -21.36 -0.93
N TYR A 50 3.62 -20.43 0.01
CA TYR A 50 2.45 -19.70 0.50
C TYR A 50 2.07 -18.50 -0.38
N ALA A 51 2.98 -18.05 -1.25
CA ALA A 51 2.71 -17.06 -2.30
C ALA A 51 2.25 -17.70 -3.61
N GLN A 52 2.11 -19.04 -3.66
CA GLN A 52 1.56 -19.76 -4.79
C GLN A 52 0.02 -19.73 -4.74
N PRO A 53 -0.66 -19.35 -5.82
CA PRO A 53 -2.12 -19.31 -5.82
C PRO A 53 -2.76 -20.72 -5.80
N LYS A 54 -3.66 -21.01 -4.85
CA LYS A 54 -4.33 -22.32 -4.74
C LYS A 54 -5.44 -22.56 -5.77
N SER A 55 -6.14 -21.54 -6.28
CA SER A 55 -7.35 -21.79 -7.11
C SER A 55 -7.05 -22.12 -8.57
N TRP A 56 -5.81 -21.97 -9.03
CA TRP A 56 -5.55 -21.55 -10.41
C TRP A 56 -4.47 -22.33 -11.17
N ASN A 57 -4.40 -23.64 -10.90
CA ASN A 57 -3.88 -24.62 -11.86
C ASN A 57 -5.04 -25.29 -12.64
N THR A 58 -6.06 -24.51 -13.01
CA THR A 58 -6.93 -24.89 -14.12
C THR A 58 -6.12 -24.57 -15.39
N GLY A 59 -6.08 -25.44 -16.39
CA GLY A 59 -5.14 -25.34 -17.54
C GLY A 59 -5.23 -24.08 -18.43
N LEU A 60 -5.94 -23.04 -17.98
CA LEU A 60 -6.22 -21.79 -18.67
C LEU A 60 -5.64 -20.56 -17.97
N ASN A 61 -4.96 -20.65 -16.83
CA ASN A 61 -4.35 -19.47 -16.17
C ASN A 61 -2.98 -19.83 -15.60
N SER A 62 -2.01 -18.91 -15.66
CA SER A 62 -0.68 -19.09 -15.07
C SER A 62 -0.26 -17.86 -14.28
N ILE A 63 0.31 -18.08 -13.10
CA ILE A 63 0.84 -17.04 -12.23
C ILE A 63 2.29 -17.36 -11.89
N ALA A 64 3.16 -16.38 -12.09
CA ALA A 64 4.55 -16.46 -11.65
C ALA A 64 4.77 -15.56 -10.43
N ASN A 65 5.44 -16.10 -9.40
CA ASN A 65 5.96 -15.31 -8.29
C ASN A 65 7.23 -14.59 -8.75
N GLN A 66 7.25 -13.27 -8.62
CA GLN A 66 8.40 -12.41 -8.96
C GLN A 66 9.21 -12.07 -7.69
N GLY A 67 9.21 -12.99 -6.71
CA GLY A 67 9.84 -12.85 -5.41
C GLY A 67 8.87 -12.57 -4.27
N THR A 68 9.33 -12.87 -3.07
CA THR A 68 8.68 -12.57 -1.79
C THR A 68 9.70 -12.01 -0.82
N ILE A 69 9.31 -10.99 -0.04
CA ILE A 69 10.01 -10.59 1.19
C ILE A 69 9.12 -10.78 2.41
N THR A 70 9.75 -11.08 3.55
CA THR A 70 9.11 -10.97 4.87
C THR A 70 9.80 -9.89 5.67
N ALA A 71 9.03 -9.10 6.43
CA ALA A 71 9.52 -8.13 7.39
C ALA A 71 9.04 -8.53 8.78
N LYS A 72 9.95 -8.89 9.67
CA LYS A 72 9.67 -9.28 11.05
C LYS A 72 10.24 -8.24 11.99
N ASN A 73 9.42 -7.57 12.77
CA ASN A 73 9.91 -6.56 13.70
C ASN A 73 10.78 -7.20 14.80
N LEU A 74 11.88 -6.54 15.15
CA LEU A 74 12.84 -7.04 16.14
C LEU A 74 12.35 -6.90 17.58
N ARG A 75 11.46 -5.93 17.86
CA ARG A 75 10.93 -5.64 19.20
C ARG A 75 9.52 -6.18 19.42
N ASP A 76 8.76 -6.36 18.36
CA ASP A 76 7.37 -6.81 18.41
C ASP A 76 7.14 -7.96 17.43
N SER A 77 7.22 -9.20 17.92
CA SER A 77 7.01 -10.38 17.07
C SER A 77 5.60 -10.48 16.47
N ASN A 78 4.64 -9.67 16.92
CA ASN A 78 3.31 -9.59 16.31
C ASN A 78 3.34 -8.74 15.06
N LEU A 79 4.23 -7.75 14.95
CA LEU A 79 4.49 -7.02 13.72
C LEU A 79 5.29 -7.88 12.73
N PHE A 80 4.56 -8.60 11.88
CA PHE A 80 5.12 -9.38 10.79
C PHE A 80 4.31 -9.14 9.52
N PHE A 81 5.02 -8.85 8.44
CA PHE A 81 4.44 -8.63 7.11
C PHE A 81 5.08 -9.55 6.09
N THR A 82 4.29 -10.01 5.13
CA THR A 82 4.80 -10.58 3.89
C THR A 82 4.40 -9.70 2.73
N ILE A 83 5.31 -9.48 1.79
CA ILE A 83 5.09 -8.71 0.57
C ILE A 83 5.58 -9.57 -0.60
N SER A 84 4.71 -9.81 -1.58
CA SER A 84 4.98 -10.67 -2.73
C SER A 84 4.53 -9.98 -4.00
N MET A 85 5.33 -10.09 -5.06
CA MET A 85 4.91 -9.66 -6.39
C MET A 85 4.51 -10.88 -7.21
N ASN A 86 3.35 -10.81 -7.85
CA ASN A 86 2.88 -11.87 -8.72
C ASN A 86 2.56 -11.27 -10.09
N SER A 87 2.94 -12.00 -11.15
CA SER A 87 2.52 -11.68 -12.51
C SER A 87 1.47 -12.69 -12.96
N SER A 88 0.29 -12.22 -13.33
CA SER A 88 -0.82 -13.03 -13.82
C SER A 88 -0.80 -13.15 -15.35
N SER A 89 -1.23 -14.29 -15.85
CA SER A 89 -1.47 -14.53 -17.28
C SER A 89 -2.66 -15.46 -17.48
N TYR A 90 -3.36 -15.24 -18.59
CA TYR A 90 -4.50 -16.04 -19.02
C TYR A 90 -4.12 -16.85 -20.25
N THR A 91 -4.30 -18.15 -20.21
CA THR A 91 -4.13 -19.07 -21.32
C THR A 91 -5.48 -19.48 -21.90
N TYR A 92 -5.64 -19.29 -23.21
CA TYR A 92 -6.91 -19.57 -23.88
C TYR A 92 -6.85 -20.92 -24.64
N ALA A 93 -7.99 -21.64 -24.62
CA ALA A 93 -8.20 -23.01 -25.12
C ALA A 93 -7.66 -24.14 -24.22
N SER A 94 -8.46 -25.21 -24.07
CA SER A 94 -8.22 -26.35 -23.17
C SER A 94 -6.95 -27.16 -23.47
N ASP A 95 -6.29 -26.86 -24.58
CA ASP A 95 -5.12 -27.55 -25.12
C ASP A 95 -3.87 -26.66 -25.18
N ASN A 96 -3.88 -25.48 -24.55
CA ASN A 96 -2.78 -24.49 -24.61
C ASN A 96 -2.44 -24.01 -26.04
N SER A 97 -3.24 -24.33 -27.06
CA SER A 97 -2.90 -24.12 -28.48
C SER A 97 -2.73 -22.65 -28.89
N ARG A 98 -3.22 -21.72 -28.08
CA ARG A 98 -3.24 -20.28 -28.37
C ARG A 98 -2.34 -19.43 -27.49
N GLY A 99 -1.50 -20.06 -26.66
CA GLY A 99 -0.49 -19.38 -25.83
C GLY A 99 -1.03 -18.66 -24.60
N ALA A 100 -0.12 -18.19 -23.75
CA ALA A 100 -0.42 -17.45 -22.51
C ALA A 100 -0.35 -15.93 -22.74
N TYR A 101 -1.41 -15.22 -22.33
CA TYR A 101 -1.55 -13.77 -22.44
C TYR A 101 -1.34 -13.10 -21.08
N SER A 102 -0.24 -12.38 -20.94
CA SER A 102 0.11 -11.66 -19.70
C SER A 102 -0.91 -10.57 -19.37
N LYS A 103 -1.33 -10.54 -18.10
CA LYS A 103 -2.41 -9.67 -17.59
C LYS A 103 -1.90 -8.54 -16.72
N ASN A 104 -1.39 -8.80 -15.52
CA ASN A 104 -0.88 -7.72 -14.67
C ASN A 104 0.18 -8.15 -13.68
N TYR A 105 0.85 -7.15 -13.12
CA TYR A 105 1.66 -7.27 -11.91
C TYR A 105 0.80 -6.83 -10.72
N VAL A 106 0.67 -7.71 -9.73
CA VAL A 106 -0.07 -7.46 -8.49
C VAL A 106 0.83 -7.67 -7.29
N LEU A 107 0.87 -6.66 -6.43
CA LEU A 107 1.47 -6.77 -5.13
C LEU A 107 0.46 -7.41 -4.18
N ARG A 108 0.90 -8.47 -3.51
CA ARG A 108 0.14 -9.14 -2.47
C ARG A 108 0.82 -8.94 -1.15
N THR A 109 0.03 -8.60 -0.14
CA THR A 109 0.53 -8.44 1.22
C THR A 109 -0.21 -9.33 2.20
N GLY A 110 0.47 -9.69 3.28
CA GLY A 110 -0.02 -10.56 4.34
C GLY A 110 0.42 -10.07 5.72
N LEU A 111 -0.41 -10.32 6.73
CA LEU A 111 -0.06 -10.12 8.14
C LEU A 111 0.52 -11.42 8.73
N LYS A 112 0.99 -11.35 9.97
CA LYS A 112 1.20 -12.54 10.81
C LYS A 112 -0.09 -13.37 10.84
N ASN A 113 0.02 -14.66 10.59
CA ASN A 113 -1.09 -15.58 10.84
C ASN A 113 -1.29 -15.77 12.37
N ASN A 114 -2.54 -15.90 12.81
CA ASN A 114 -2.87 -16.18 14.22
C ASN A 114 -2.51 -17.61 14.70
N GLY A 115 -1.49 -18.25 14.12
CA GLY A 115 -1.06 -19.61 14.44
C GLY A 115 0.27 -19.65 15.22
N VAL A 116 0.60 -20.82 15.80
CA VAL A 116 1.85 -21.04 16.56
C VAL A 116 3.08 -20.96 15.66
N THR A 117 2.95 -21.35 14.40
CA THR A 117 4.00 -21.21 13.38
C THR A 117 3.71 -19.96 12.55
N ILE A 118 4.67 -19.03 12.53
CA ILE A 118 4.59 -17.84 11.67
C ILE A 118 4.72 -18.29 10.22
N ILE A 119 3.64 -18.14 9.47
CA ILE A 119 3.57 -18.43 8.05
C ILE A 119 3.07 -17.17 7.37
N PRO A 120 3.63 -16.77 6.21
CA PRO A 120 3.06 -15.74 5.37
C PRO A 120 1.56 -15.90 5.18
N ASP A 121 0.74 -15.01 5.74
CA ASP A 121 -0.72 -15.02 5.55
C ASP A 121 -1.08 -14.35 4.22
N LEU A 122 -0.55 -14.93 3.14
CA LEU A 122 -0.91 -14.50 1.80
C LEU A 122 -2.26 -15.11 1.43
N TYR A 123 -2.63 -16.31 1.91
CA TYR A 123 -3.70 -17.15 1.32
C TYR A 123 -4.87 -17.55 2.26
N LYS A 124 -5.11 -16.91 3.42
CA LYS A 124 -6.42 -17.07 4.07
C LYS A 124 -7.51 -16.37 3.26
N GLU A 125 -8.78 -16.48 3.64
CA GLU A 125 -9.96 -16.02 2.87
C GLU A 125 -9.87 -14.57 2.33
N LEU A 126 -8.99 -13.72 2.88
CA LEU A 126 -8.67 -12.39 2.37
C LEU A 126 -7.62 -12.30 1.24
N GLY A 127 -6.95 -13.38 0.88
CA GLY A 127 -5.67 -13.32 0.17
C GLY A 127 -5.72 -12.71 -1.25
N ALA A 128 -6.82 -12.90 -1.97
CA ALA A 128 -7.06 -12.22 -3.25
C ALA A 128 -7.61 -10.81 -3.08
N ILE A 129 -8.16 -10.54 -1.91
CA ILE A 129 -8.82 -9.31 -1.51
C ILE A 129 -7.79 -8.25 -1.05
N SER A 130 -6.58 -8.67 -0.66
CA SER A 130 -5.45 -7.81 -0.27
C SER A 130 -4.49 -7.46 -1.41
N GLU A 131 -4.85 -7.77 -2.66
CA GLU A 131 -3.99 -7.53 -3.80
C GLU A 131 -4.15 -6.12 -4.36
N VAL A 132 -3.02 -5.52 -4.70
CA VAL A 132 -2.94 -4.15 -5.23
C VAL A 132 -2.21 -4.18 -6.56
N PRO A 133 -2.84 -3.79 -7.66
CA PRO A 133 -2.19 -3.78 -8.96
C PRO A 133 -1.13 -2.67 -9.04
N PHE A 134 0.00 -2.96 -9.70
CA PHE A 134 0.98 -1.91 -10.07
C PHE A 134 0.56 -1.16 -11.34
N HIS A 135 -0.36 -1.70 -12.11
CA HIS A 135 -1.01 -1.01 -13.23
C HIS A 135 -2.41 -1.57 -13.41
N THR A 136 -3.30 -0.73 -13.93
CA THR A 136 -4.68 -1.11 -14.15
C THR A 136 -4.96 -1.36 -15.63
N MET A 137 -6.17 -1.84 -15.89
CA MET A 137 -6.71 -2.10 -17.22
C MET A 137 -8.04 -1.38 -17.37
N ASP A 138 -8.40 -1.09 -18.62
CA ASP A 138 -9.74 -0.63 -18.94
C ASP A 138 -10.76 -1.79 -18.92
N TYR A 139 -12.04 -1.43 -18.94
CA TYR A 139 -13.14 -2.39 -18.96
C TYR A 139 -13.09 -3.36 -20.15
N ASN A 140 -12.68 -2.86 -21.33
CA ASN A 140 -12.67 -3.65 -22.56
C ASN A 140 -11.60 -4.75 -22.51
N SER A 141 -10.49 -4.49 -21.83
CA SER A 141 -9.37 -5.42 -21.63
C SER A 141 -9.71 -6.62 -20.75
N VAL A 142 -10.87 -6.59 -20.09
CA VAL A 142 -11.31 -7.60 -19.12
C VAL A 142 -12.65 -8.24 -19.50
N TYR A 143 -13.58 -7.46 -20.07
CA TYR A 143 -14.96 -7.91 -20.32
C TYR A 143 -15.36 -7.97 -21.81
N SER A 144 -14.54 -7.48 -22.75
CA SER A 144 -14.86 -7.58 -24.18
C SER A 144 -14.75 -9.01 -24.72
N GLY A 145 -15.42 -9.37 -25.82
CA GLY A 145 -15.35 -10.73 -26.38
C GLY A 145 -13.94 -11.25 -26.70
N ASP A 146 -12.95 -10.35 -26.85
CA ASP A 146 -11.55 -10.68 -27.12
C ASP A 146 -10.63 -10.58 -25.90
N TYR A 147 -11.14 -10.30 -24.69
CA TYR A 147 -10.32 -10.05 -23.49
C TYR A 147 -9.29 -11.17 -23.23
N GLN A 148 -9.64 -12.42 -23.54
CA GLN A 148 -8.81 -13.61 -23.34
C GLN A 148 -7.59 -13.69 -24.27
N ARG A 149 -7.48 -12.79 -25.26
CA ARG A 149 -6.44 -12.78 -26.30
C ARG A 149 -5.61 -11.49 -26.35
N VAL A 150 -5.76 -10.63 -25.34
CA VAL A 150 -5.05 -9.33 -25.27
C VAL A 150 -3.98 -9.38 -24.18
N HIS A 151 -2.74 -8.98 -24.52
CA HIS A 151 -1.69 -8.70 -23.56
C HIS A 151 -1.94 -7.34 -22.92
N THR A 152 -2.11 -7.32 -21.61
CA THR A 152 -2.37 -6.09 -20.84
C THR A 152 -1.32 -5.85 -19.77
N ALA A 153 -0.38 -6.79 -19.56
CA ALA A 153 0.68 -6.62 -18.59
C ALA A 153 1.69 -5.57 -19.05
N VAL A 154 1.89 -4.56 -18.22
CA VAL A 154 2.89 -3.51 -18.42
C VAL A 154 3.93 -3.60 -17.32
N ASN A 155 5.19 -3.80 -17.69
CA ASN A 155 6.30 -3.76 -16.73
C ASN A 155 6.71 -2.30 -16.49
N VAL A 156 5.92 -1.60 -15.67
CA VAL A 156 6.12 -0.18 -15.38
C VAL A 156 7.43 0.02 -14.62
N TYR A 157 8.20 1.04 -15.01
CA TYR A 157 9.34 1.54 -14.25
C TYR A 157 8.89 2.58 -13.22
N TRP A 158 9.37 2.44 -11.99
CA TRP A 158 8.95 3.23 -10.83
C TRP A 158 10.13 3.85 -10.11
N LYS A 159 9.89 5.03 -9.54
CA LYS A 159 10.66 5.60 -8.44
C LYS A 159 9.95 5.24 -7.13
N TRP A 160 10.68 4.69 -6.17
CA TRP A 160 10.14 4.27 -4.88
C TRP A 160 10.80 5.06 -3.75
N ASN A 161 9.99 5.50 -2.80
CA ASN A 161 10.43 5.95 -1.48
C ASN A 161 9.84 5.01 -0.42
N LEU A 162 10.67 4.55 0.51
CA LEU A 162 10.25 3.78 1.67
C LEU A 162 10.46 4.61 2.93
N PHE A 163 9.50 4.58 3.84
CA PHE A 163 9.60 5.17 5.18
C PHE A 163 9.37 4.07 6.19
N ILE A 164 10.37 3.78 7.01
CA ILE A 164 10.37 2.62 7.90
C ILE A 164 10.71 3.09 9.31
N SER A 165 9.85 2.77 10.26
CA SER A 165 10.10 2.95 11.69
C SER A 165 9.92 1.64 12.44
N GLU A 166 10.09 1.64 13.77
CA GLU A 166 9.75 0.47 14.58
C GLU A 166 8.27 0.10 14.58
N ASN A 167 7.38 1.01 14.14
CA ASN A 167 5.93 0.78 14.21
C ASN A 167 5.28 0.55 12.84
N TYR A 168 5.95 0.94 11.74
CA TYR A 168 5.37 0.84 10.40
C TYR A 168 6.40 0.80 9.28
N ILE A 169 5.94 0.35 8.12
CA ILE A 169 6.57 0.46 6.80
C ILE A 169 5.56 1.16 5.90
N PHE A 170 5.96 2.27 5.28
CA PHE A 170 5.17 2.96 4.26
C PHE A 170 5.89 2.87 2.91
N ILE A 171 5.16 2.39 1.90
CA ILE A 171 5.63 2.25 0.54
C ILE A 171 5.00 3.35 -0.31
N TYR A 172 5.82 4.17 -0.92
CA TYR A 172 5.41 5.24 -1.82
C TYR A 172 6.07 5.07 -3.19
N GLY A 173 5.27 4.99 -4.25
CA GLY A 173 5.73 4.75 -5.61
C GLY A 173 5.21 5.78 -6.60
N GLU A 174 6.09 6.23 -7.48
CA GLU A 174 5.79 7.16 -8.57
C GLU A 174 6.13 6.51 -9.92
N PRO A 175 5.15 6.32 -10.82
CA PRO A 175 5.43 5.70 -12.09
C PRO A 175 6.26 6.67 -12.95
N GLN A 176 7.31 6.16 -13.56
CA GLN A 176 8.18 6.92 -14.46
C GLN A 176 7.85 6.66 -15.94
N THR A 177 7.06 5.61 -16.21
CA THR A 177 6.63 5.18 -17.54
C THR A 177 5.17 4.76 -17.50
N ASN A 178 4.50 4.68 -18.66
CA ASN A 178 3.13 4.17 -18.76
C ASN A 178 2.11 4.90 -17.85
N LEU A 179 2.25 6.22 -17.76
CA LEU A 179 1.49 7.10 -16.84
C LEU A 179 -0.04 7.08 -17.08
N ASN A 180 -0.49 6.54 -18.21
CA ASN A 180 -1.92 6.40 -18.54
C ASN A 180 -2.58 5.20 -17.85
N VAL A 181 -1.81 4.22 -17.37
CA VAL A 181 -2.32 2.98 -16.76
C VAL A 181 -1.72 2.70 -15.37
N ALA A 182 -0.72 3.49 -14.97
CA ALA A 182 -0.09 3.40 -13.66
C ALA A 182 -0.55 4.57 -12.77
N TYR A 183 -0.95 4.26 -11.54
CA TYR A 183 -1.39 5.23 -10.52
C TYR A 183 -0.41 5.25 -9.36
N PRO A 184 -0.16 6.39 -8.69
CA PRO A 184 0.92 6.48 -7.73
C PRO A 184 0.61 5.54 -6.56
N PHE A 185 1.55 4.65 -6.29
CA PHE A 185 1.36 3.55 -5.36
C PHE A 185 1.56 4.05 -3.94
N ARG A 186 0.60 3.77 -3.06
CA ARG A 186 0.71 4.08 -1.63
C ARG A 186 0.20 2.92 -0.82
N MET A 187 0.97 2.51 0.18
CA MET A 187 0.60 1.45 1.10
C MET A 187 1.24 1.67 2.47
N TYR A 188 0.41 1.60 3.51
CA TYR A 188 0.79 1.56 4.91
C TYR A 188 0.74 0.12 5.41
N LEU A 189 1.79 -0.34 6.10
CA LEU A 189 1.86 -1.60 6.81
C LEU A 189 2.36 -1.31 8.22
N GLY A 190 1.52 -1.43 9.25
CA GLY A 190 1.98 -1.05 10.59
C GLY A 190 0.92 -1.05 11.67
N LYS A 191 1.32 -0.58 12.86
CA LYS A 191 0.42 -0.32 13.99
C LYS A 191 -0.57 0.79 13.68
N ILE A 192 -1.78 0.67 14.17
CA ILE A 192 -2.76 1.75 14.23
C ILE A 192 -2.71 2.27 15.66
N LYS A 193 -2.47 3.57 15.82
CA LYS A 193 -2.57 4.23 17.12
C LYS A 193 -4.04 4.25 17.51
N ALA A 194 -4.43 3.35 18.40
CA ALA A 194 -5.81 3.20 18.83
C ALA A 194 -6.27 4.43 19.62
N PHE A 195 -7.53 4.83 19.50
CA PHE A 195 -8.12 5.84 20.37
C PHE A 195 -8.58 5.29 21.72
N GLU A 196 -8.79 3.98 21.78
CA GLU A 196 -9.22 3.25 22.98
C GLU A 196 -7.97 2.62 23.64
N GLU A 197 -7.02 3.46 24.06
CA GLU A 197 -5.76 3.01 24.69
C GLU A 197 -6.00 2.28 26.04
N GLU A 198 -7.18 2.47 26.63
CA GLU A 198 -7.60 1.86 27.89
C GLU A 198 -7.90 0.34 27.80
N ASP A 199 -8.01 -0.23 26.59
CA ASP A 199 -8.15 -1.67 26.39
C ASP A 199 -6.91 -2.26 25.67
N PRO A 200 -5.88 -2.67 26.42
CA PRO A 200 -4.62 -3.17 25.85
C PRO A 200 -4.78 -4.40 24.97
N LEU A 201 -5.78 -5.25 25.23
CA LEU A 201 -6.03 -6.44 24.40
C LEU A 201 -6.42 -6.07 22.98
N ILE A 202 -7.02 -4.90 22.82
CA ILE A 202 -7.49 -4.36 21.56
C ILE A 202 -6.45 -3.41 20.95
N ALA A 203 -5.82 -2.57 21.76
CA ALA A 203 -4.82 -1.61 21.32
C ALA A 203 -3.53 -2.27 20.82
N ASP A 204 -3.04 -3.32 21.51
CA ASP A 204 -1.76 -3.98 21.16
C ASP A 204 -1.86 -4.82 19.87
N ASP A 205 -3.06 -5.31 19.54
CA ASP A 205 -3.30 -6.08 18.30
C ASP A 205 -3.77 -5.22 17.12
N SER A 206 -3.80 -3.90 17.30
CA SER A 206 -4.22 -2.92 16.30
C SER A 206 -3.16 -2.76 15.22
N VAL A 207 -3.08 -3.73 14.30
CA VAL A 207 -2.12 -3.76 13.19
C VAL A 207 -2.88 -3.98 11.89
N GLY A 208 -2.53 -3.24 10.84
CA GLY A 208 -3.18 -3.40 9.55
C GLY A 208 -2.33 -3.05 8.35
N ILE A 209 -2.90 -3.35 7.18
CA ILE A 209 -2.35 -3.00 5.87
C ILE A 209 -3.40 -2.23 5.11
N PHE A 210 -3.07 -1.02 4.67
CA PHE A 210 -3.98 -0.09 4.01
C PHE A 210 -3.33 0.42 2.73
N SER A 211 -4.06 0.38 1.62
CA SER A 211 -3.50 0.79 0.33
C SER A 211 -4.40 1.75 -0.42
N HIS A 212 -3.85 2.38 -1.45
CA HIS A 212 -4.56 3.28 -2.35
C HIS A 212 -5.61 2.57 -3.22
N PHE A 213 -5.52 1.25 -3.41
CA PHE A 213 -6.55 0.49 -4.12
C PHE A 213 -7.46 -0.18 -3.10
N PRO A 214 -8.79 -0.10 -3.22
CA PRO A 214 -9.69 -0.69 -2.23
C PRO A 214 -9.50 -2.22 -2.16
N HIS A 215 -9.11 -2.70 -0.98
CA HIS A 215 -9.25 -4.11 -0.62
C HIS A 215 -10.75 -4.40 -0.44
N GLY A 216 -11.22 -5.62 -0.67
CA GLY A 216 -12.59 -6.03 -0.28
C GLY A 216 -13.66 -5.92 -1.35
N MET A 217 -13.32 -5.54 -2.59
CA MET A 217 -14.32 -5.24 -3.63
C MET A 217 -15.02 -6.53 -4.10
N ILE A 218 -16.32 -6.67 -3.81
CA ILE A 218 -17.16 -7.75 -4.38
C ILE A 218 -18.30 -7.17 -5.23
N ASP A 219 -18.70 -5.90 -5.07
CA ASP A 219 -19.83 -5.34 -5.82
C ASP A 219 -19.66 -3.86 -6.22
N ASN A 220 -20.25 -3.49 -7.37
CA ASN A 220 -20.27 -2.12 -7.91
C ASN A 220 -21.39 -1.25 -7.29
N ASP A 221 -22.30 -1.85 -6.52
CA ASP A 221 -23.46 -1.17 -5.92
C ASP A 221 -23.18 -0.51 -4.57
N ASP A 222 -21.95 -0.62 -4.06
CA ASP A 222 -21.59 -0.08 -2.77
C ASP A 222 -21.41 1.45 -2.79
N GLU A 223 -21.87 2.11 -1.71
CA GLU A 223 -21.72 3.54 -1.43
C GLU A 223 -20.29 4.04 -1.68
N LEU A 224 -20.13 5.32 -2.06
CA LEU A 224 -18.84 5.98 -2.32
C LEU A 224 -17.73 5.63 -1.29
N LYS A 225 -18.09 5.40 -0.02
CA LYS A 225 -17.18 5.04 1.08
C LYS A 225 -16.44 3.70 0.89
N PHE A 226 -16.96 2.77 0.09
CA PHE A 226 -16.37 1.47 -0.18
C PHE A 226 -15.48 1.44 -1.43
N ARG A 227 -15.53 2.49 -2.26
CA ARG A 227 -14.79 2.58 -3.53
C ARG A 227 -13.39 3.21 -3.38
N THR A 228 -12.98 3.48 -2.15
CA THR A 228 -11.81 4.29 -1.78
C THR A 228 -10.83 3.47 -0.95
N GLY A 229 -9.58 3.91 -0.83
CA GLY A 229 -8.54 3.24 -0.06
C GLY A 229 -9.06 2.52 1.20
N ARG A 230 -8.88 1.20 1.20
CA ARG A 230 -9.34 0.30 2.26
C ARG A 230 -8.17 -0.60 2.64
N GLY A 231 -8.20 -1.07 3.86
CA GLY A 231 -7.24 -2.02 4.37
C GLY A 231 -7.92 -3.14 5.13
N TYR A 232 -7.11 -4.00 5.72
CA TYR A 232 -7.59 -4.93 6.73
C TYR A 232 -6.70 -4.83 7.96
N MET A 233 -7.33 -5.03 9.11
CA MET A 233 -6.69 -5.15 10.40
C MET A 233 -6.62 -6.62 10.80
N ARG A 234 -5.63 -6.98 11.61
CA ARG A 234 -5.44 -8.36 12.07
C ARG A 234 -6.65 -8.89 12.82
N SER A 235 -7.28 -8.04 13.62
CA SER A 235 -8.48 -8.38 14.36
C SER A 235 -9.39 -7.14 14.45
N SER A 236 -10.70 -7.38 14.41
CA SER A 236 -11.71 -6.38 14.72
C SER A 236 -11.85 -6.16 16.22
N ARG A 237 -12.62 -5.15 16.65
CA ARG A 237 -12.94 -4.95 18.08
C ARG A 237 -13.59 -6.19 18.70
N ASN A 238 -14.43 -6.87 17.91
CA ASN A 238 -15.17 -8.05 18.35
C ASN A 238 -14.38 -9.36 18.14
N GLY A 239 -13.08 -9.29 17.85
CA GLY A 239 -12.23 -10.47 17.69
C GLY A 239 -12.37 -11.17 16.34
N THR A 240 -13.00 -10.53 15.35
CA THR A 240 -13.07 -11.09 13.98
C THR A 240 -11.71 -10.95 13.32
N PRO A 241 -11.01 -12.05 13.01
CA PRO A 241 -9.71 -11.94 12.37
C PRO A 241 -9.84 -11.30 10.99
N ASN A 242 -8.81 -10.58 10.56
CA ASN A 242 -8.69 -10.14 9.17
C ASN A 242 -9.91 -9.31 8.74
N ALA A 243 -10.30 -8.34 9.56
CA ALA A 243 -11.46 -7.49 9.31
C ALA A 243 -11.09 -6.30 8.43
N LEU A 244 -12.00 -5.90 7.53
CA LEU A 244 -11.77 -4.84 6.56
C LEU A 244 -12.11 -3.46 7.13
N TYR A 245 -11.16 -2.55 7.10
CA TYR A 245 -11.30 -1.19 7.64
C TYR A 245 -11.09 -0.13 6.56
N HIS A 246 -11.81 0.97 6.69
CA HIS A 246 -11.64 2.14 5.86
C HIS A 246 -10.65 3.09 6.50
N PHE A 247 -10.03 3.95 5.68
CA PHE A 247 -9.36 5.14 6.18
C PHE A 247 -9.95 6.41 5.55
N ALA A 248 -9.94 7.51 6.28
CA ALA A 248 -10.43 8.79 5.79
C ALA A 248 -9.53 9.30 4.65
N THR A 249 -10.05 9.26 3.42
CA THR A 249 -9.38 9.79 2.21
C THR A 249 -9.65 11.28 1.99
N SER A 250 -10.78 11.76 2.53
CA SER A 250 -11.20 13.16 2.60
C SER A 250 -11.13 13.62 4.05
N SER A 251 -10.01 14.22 4.41
CA SER A 251 -9.98 15.21 5.48
C SER A 251 -9.43 16.48 4.86
N GLN A 252 -9.83 17.63 5.40
CA GLN A 252 -9.36 18.97 5.04
C GLN A 252 -10.20 19.69 3.96
N VAL A 253 -11.08 20.57 4.44
CA VAL A 253 -11.36 21.84 3.75
C VAL A 253 -10.15 22.74 4.06
N PRO A 254 -9.53 23.41 3.07
CA PRO A 254 -8.43 24.32 3.35
C PRO A 254 -8.91 25.43 4.27
N SER A 255 -8.24 25.63 5.40
CA SER A 255 -8.55 26.77 6.27
C SER A 255 -8.14 28.05 5.54
N PRO A 256 -9.07 29.00 5.28
CA PRO A 256 -8.74 30.29 4.67
C PRO A 256 -8.02 31.24 5.66
N GLY A 257 -7.41 30.70 6.73
CA GLY A 257 -6.76 31.46 7.78
C GLY A 257 -5.68 32.41 7.25
N VAL A 258 -5.74 33.65 7.72
CA VAL A 258 -4.75 34.69 7.44
C VAL A 258 -3.35 34.19 7.86
N GLY A 259 -2.38 34.29 6.96
CA GLY A 259 -0.96 33.97 7.24
C GLY A 259 -0.44 32.63 6.71
N GLY A 260 -1.22 31.83 5.96
CA GLY A 260 -0.72 30.58 5.37
C GLY A 260 -0.63 29.41 6.36
N ARG A 261 -1.58 29.35 7.30
CA ARG A 261 -1.68 28.25 8.28
C ARG A 261 -1.97 26.93 7.58
N PHE A 262 -1.26 25.88 7.95
CA PHE A 262 -1.48 24.51 7.49
C PHE A 262 -2.38 23.77 8.48
N PHE A 263 -3.26 22.89 8.00
CA PHE A 263 -3.99 21.96 8.86
C PHE A 263 -3.34 20.59 8.74
N ILE A 264 -3.02 19.98 9.89
CA ILE A 264 -2.48 18.63 9.95
C ILE A 264 -3.60 17.72 10.40
N SER A 265 -3.90 16.70 9.59
CA SER A 265 -4.90 15.68 9.90
C SER A 265 -4.22 14.34 10.07
N PRO A 266 -4.63 13.54 11.04
CA PRO A 266 -4.33 12.12 11.02
C PRO A 266 -5.15 11.39 9.95
N PHE A 267 -4.73 10.17 9.64
CA PHE A 267 -5.51 9.21 8.84
C PHE A 267 -6.41 8.39 9.74
N TYR A 268 -7.67 8.81 9.92
CA TYR A 268 -8.62 8.07 10.73
C TYR A 268 -8.96 6.72 10.12
N VAL A 269 -8.76 5.64 10.87
CA VAL A 269 -9.15 4.27 10.53
C VAL A 269 -10.48 3.94 11.20
N TRP A 270 -11.43 3.42 10.43
CA TRP A 270 -12.79 3.19 10.91
C TRP A 270 -13.47 1.98 10.27
N HIS A 271 -14.47 1.43 10.98
CA HIS A 271 -15.35 0.35 10.52
C HIS A 271 -16.81 0.76 10.68
N GLU A 272 -17.68 0.32 9.79
CA GLU A 272 -19.08 0.77 9.75
C GLU A 272 -19.88 0.45 11.02
N THR A 273 -19.59 -0.69 11.65
CA THR A 273 -20.26 -1.11 12.90
C THR A 273 -19.49 -0.74 14.16
N GLU A 274 -18.23 -0.34 14.06
CA GLU A 274 -17.37 -0.06 15.24
C GLU A 274 -17.00 1.42 15.39
N GLY A 275 -17.23 2.23 14.36
CA GLY A 275 -16.81 3.63 14.34
C GLY A 275 -15.31 3.80 14.11
N ALA A 276 -14.79 4.97 14.49
CA ALA A 276 -13.37 5.29 14.40
C ALA A 276 -12.58 4.54 15.48
N ARG A 277 -11.49 3.88 15.08
CA ARG A 277 -10.68 3.02 15.95
C ARG A 277 -9.33 3.60 16.27
N GLY A 278 -8.82 4.48 15.42
CA GLY A 278 -7.51 5.07 15.60
C GLY A 278 -7.01 5.75 14.35
N GLU A 279 -5.71 5.90 14.28
CA GLU A 279 -5.00 6.54 13.17
C GLU A 279 -3.73 5.80 12.77
N PHE A 280 -3.23 6.05 11.56
CA PHE A 280 -1.90 5.57 11.19
C PHE A 280 -0.84 6.11 12.16
N HIS A 281 0.02 5.22 12.65
CA HIS A 281 1.07 5.61 13.57
C HIS A 281 2.15 6.42 12.84
N GLY A 282 2.48 7.61 13.34
CA GLY A 282 3.59 8.43 12.84
C GLY A 282 3.44 8.98 11.41
N ILE A 283 2.23 8.91 10.83
CA ILE A 283 1.94 9.48 9.51
C ILE A 283 0.73 10.39 9.60
N ARG A 284 0.90 11.61 9.11
CA ARG A 284 -0.17 12.62 9.01
C ARG A 284 -0.26 13.15 7.58
N THR A 285 -1.31 13.90 7.30
CA THR A 285 -1.47 14.64 6.04
C THR A 285 -1.64 16.12 6.32
N ALA A 286 -1.17 16.96 5.41
CA ALA A 286 -1.41 18.39 5.44
C ALA A 286 -1.66 18.93 4.04
N VAL A 287 -2.16 20.17 3.98
CA VAL A 287 -2.27 20.91 2.72
C VAL A 287 -1.46 22.17 2.81
N LEU A 288 -0.48 22.27 1.91
CA LEU A 288 0.40 23.42 1.80
C LEU A 288 -0.20 24.43 0.84
N ARG A 289 -0.39 25.67 1.29
CA ARG A 289 -0.82 26.78 0.42
C ARG A 289 0.20 27.07 -0.68
N ASP A 290 1.49 26.97 -0.34
CA ASP A 290 2.60 27.15 -1.27
C ASP A 290 3.60 25.99 -1.08
N ALA A 291 3.40 24.93 -1.86
CA ALA A 291 4.21 23.71 -1.81
C ALA A 291 5.66 23.94 -2.28
N SER A 292 5.92 24.98 -3.07
CA SER A 292 7.27 25.24 -3.60
C SER A 292 8.32 25.51 -2.52
N LYS A 293 7.87 25.95 -1.34
CA LYS A 293 8.73 26.23 -0.18
C LYS A 293 9.15 24.99 0.61
N TYR A 294 8.52 23.85 0.34
CA TYR A 294 8.66 22.63 1.13
C TYR A 294 8.87 21.40 0.25
N PRO A 295 9.97 21.33 -0.53
CA PRO A 295 10.22 20.22 -1.46
C PRO A 295 10.25 18.86 -0.75
N ASP A 296 10.08 17.77 -1.51
CA ASP A 296 10.11 16.41 -0.98
C ASP A 296 11.39 16.12 -0.21
N GLY A 297 11.23 15.56 1.00
CA GLY A 297 12.32 15.31 1.93
C GLY A 297 12.74 16.52 2.78
N SER A 298 12.14 17.69 2.59
CA SER A 298 12.31 18.81 3.52
C SER A 298 11.70 18.51 4.89
N ILE A 299 12.17 19.23 5.91
CA ILE A 299 11.71 19.07 7.30
C ILE A 299 10.76 20.22 7.64
N LEU A 300 9.58 19.89 8.16
CA LEU A 300 8.68 20.79 8.85
C LEU A 300 8.97 20.74 10.34
N ASP A 301 9.40 21.85 10.94
CA ASP A 301 9.57 21.96 12.40
C ASP A 301 8.44 22.83 12.96
N LEU A 302 7.65 22.27 13.87
CA LEU A 302 6.51 22.93 14.53
C LEU A 302 6.79 23.17 16.02
N GLY A 303 8.06 23.24 16.41
CA GLY A 303 8.44 23.31 17.81
C GLY A 303 8.49 21.89 18.37
N ASP A 304 7.38 21.38 18.89
CA ASP A 304 7.35 20.08 19.57
C ASP A 304 7.37 18.88 18.63
N GLU A 305 6.80 19.01 17.43
CA GLU A 305 6.72 17.97 16.42
C GLU A 305 7.58 18.33 15.19
N ARG A 306 8.23 17.32 14.58
CA ARG A 306 8.97 17.46 13.32
C ARG A 306 8.53 16.41 12.30
N TYR A 307 8.46 16.80 11.04
CA TYR A 307 8.00 15.91 9.96
C TYR A 307 8.87 16.01 8.71
N TYR A 308 9.12 14.88 8.05
CA TYR A 308 9.49 14.90 6.63
C TYR A 308 8.25 15.15 5.78
N ILE A 309 8.38 16.04 4.80
CA ILE A 309 7.32 16.39 3.85
C ILE A 309 7.49 15.60 2.56
N PHE A 310 6.42 14.97 2.07
CA PHE A 310 6.34 14.37 0.74
C PHE A 310 5.05 14.75 0.04
N HIS A 311 5.15 15.33 -1.14
CA HIS A 311 4.01 15.73 -1.93
C HIS A 311 3.26 14.52 -2.44
N ALA A 312 1.93 14.57 -2.34
CA ALA A 312 1.11 13.65 -3.10
C ALA A 312 1.19 14.06 -4.57
N LEU A 313 1.69 13.18 -5.44
CA LEU A 313 1.63 13.42 -6.89
C LEU A 313 0.24 13.83 -7.35
N ASN A 314 0.20 14.83 -8.22
CA ASN A 314 -1.01 15.28 -8.88
C ASN A 314 -1.41 14.27 -9.96
N GLN A 315 -2.19 13.27 -9.57
CA GLN A 315 -2.92 12.42 -10.50
C GLN A 315 -4.40 12.49 -10.14
N ALA A 316 -5.22 12.85 -11.12
CA ALA A 316 -6.66 12.89 -10.94
C ALA A 316 -7.17 11.50 -10.57
N HIS A 317 -8.05 11.44 -9.56
CA HIS A 317 -8.74 10.20 -9.25
C HIS A 317 -9.50 9.73 -10.51
N PRO A 318 -9.49 8.43 -10.84
CA PRO A 318 -10.14 7.96 -12.05
C PRO A 318 -11.65 8.16 -11.97
N ALA A 319 -12.26 8.70 -13.03
CA ALA A 319 -13.71 8.92 -13.08
C ALA A 319 -14.52 7.62 -13.16
N ALA A 320 -13.91 6.53 -13.60
CA ALA A 320 -14.50 5.20 -13.71
C ALA A 320 -13.63 4.15 -13.04
N ASN A 321 -14.25 3.02 -12.67
CA ASN A 321 -13.53 1.90 -12.07
C ASN A 321 -12.42 1.40 -13.00
N GLN A 322 -11.24 1.24 -12.41
CA GLN A 322 -10.06 0.64 -12.99
C GLN A 322 -10.02 -0.84 -12.63
N GLN A 323 -9.47 -1.67 -13.51
CA GLN A 323 -9.58 -3.12 -13.38
C GLN A 323 -8.23 -3.82 -13.31
N PHE A 324 -8.22 -5.01 -12.70
CA PHE A 324 -7.07 -5.91 -12.72
C PHE A 324 -7.51 -7.36 -12.49
N TYR A 325 -6.69 -8.33 -12.90
CA TYR A 325 -6.88 -9.74 -12.52
C TYR A 325 -6.09 -10.05 -11.25
N ALA A 326 -6.78 -10.48 -10.20
CA ALA A 326 -6.12 -10.93 -8.98
C ALA A 326 -5.49 -12.32 -9.16
N THR A 327 -4.83 -12.85 -8.13
CA THR A 327 -4.23 -14.20 -8.19
C THR A 327 -5.22 -15.35 -8.03
N ASN A 328 -6.46 -15.07 -7.60
CA ASN A 328 -7.60 -15.98 -7.76
C ASN A 328 -8.29 -15.82 -9.13
N GLY A 329 -7.68 -14.99 -9.97
CA GLY A 329 -8.24 -13.96 -10.85
C GLY A 329 -9.57 -14.15 -11.53
N THR A 330 -10.54 -14.07 -10.66
CA THR A 330 -11.55 -13.04 -10.81
C THR A 330 -10.92 -11.69 -11.19
N ALA A 331 -11.58 -10.97 -12.09
CA ALA A 331 -11.26 -9.58 -12.33
C ALA A 331 -11.92 -8.71 -11.26
N TYR A 332 -11.15 -7.80 -10.69
CA TYR A 332 -11.60 -6.84 -9.70
C TYR A 332 -11.62 -5.44 -10.30
N ALA A 333 -12.54 -4.63 -9.81
CA ALA A 333 -12.74 -3.26 -10.22
C ALA A 333 -12.68 -2.33 -9.00
N GLY A 334 -12.05 -1.17 -9.13
CA GLY A 334 -11.94 -0.18 -8.05
C GLY A 334 -11.30 1.12 -8.53
N GLN A 335 -11.29 2.15 -7.69
CA GLN A 335 -10.68 3.43 -8.03
C GLN A 335 -9.40 3.60 -7.20
N PRO A 336 -8.20 3.57 -7.81
CA PRO A 336 -6.94 3.82 -7.12
C PRO A 336 -6.84 5.28 -6.67
N TYR A 337 -7.20 5.55 -5.42
CA TYR A 337 -6.89 6.81 -4.78
C TYR A 337 -6.73 6.66 -3.26
N PHE A 338 -5.64 7.25 -2.77
CA PHE A 338 -5.37 7.37 -1.33
C PHE A 338 -5.96 8.67 -0.75
N PHE A 339 -6.21 9.64 -1.63
CA PHE A 339 -6.71 10.97 -1.34
C PHE A 339 -7.81 11.30 -2.34
N ASP A 340 -8.90 11.89 -1.87
CA ASP A 340 -9.99 12.38 -2.73
C ASP A 340 -9.50 13.40 -3.79
N SER A 341 -8.54 14.25 -3.42
CA SER A 341 -7.84 15.12 -4.37
C SER A 341 -6.41 15.46 -3.91
N PRO A 342 -5.42 15.47 -4.82
CA PRO A 342 -4.08 15.99 -4.53
C PRO A 342 -4.07 17.53 -4.40
N LEU A 343 -5.08 18.22 -4.95
CA LEU A 343 -5.25 19.67 -4.90
C LEU A 343 -6.56 20.05 -4.20
N LEU A 344 -6.51 20.92 -3.21
CA LEU A 344 -7.73 21.42 -2.56
C LEU A 344 -8.22 22.75 -3.15
N LEU A 345 -9.49 23.07 -2.88
CA LEU A 345 -10.13 24.34 -3.25
C LEU A 345 -9.25 25.54 -2.84
N GLY A 346 -8.83 26.37 -3.79
CA GLY A 346 -7.89 27.48 -3.52
C GLY A 346 -6.41 27.18 -3.83
N GLY A 347 -6.10 26.03 -4.44
CA GLY A 347 -4.80 25.75 -5.06
C GLY A 347 -3.73 25.19 -4.14
N GLY A 348 -4.08 24.78 -2.92
CA GLY A 348 -3.16 24.13 -2.00
C GLY A 348 -2.83 22.69 -2.41
N GLN A 349 -1.57 22.28 -2.23
CA GLN A 349 -1.07 20.94 -2.57
C GLN A 349 -1.04 20.05 -1.32
N ARG A 350 -1.57 18.82 -1.44
CA ARG A 350 -1.55 17.84 -0.35
C ARG A 350 -0.17 17.21 -0.19
N VAL A 351 0.22 17.01 1.06
CA VAL A 351 1.48 16.37 1.47
C VAL A 351 1.24 15.31 2.53
N LEU A 352 2.02 14.24 2.48
CA LEU A 352 2.24 13.29 3.55
C LEU A 352 3.33 13.84 4.49
N LEU A 353 3.09 13.68 5.78
CA LEU A 353 4.00 14.09 6.84
C LEU A 353 4.42 12.85 7.62
N PHE A 354 5.71 12.55 7.64
CA PHE A 354 6.28 11.43 8.39
C PHE A 354 7.00 11.95 9.61
N GLU A 355 6.55 11.54 10.80
CA GLU A 355 7.08 12.05 12.07
C GLU A 355 8.54 11.65 12.27
N ILE A 356 9.36 12.60 12.70
CA ILE A 356 10.78 12.41 12.98
C ILE A 356 11.01 12.67 14.47
N GLU A 357 11.62 11.71 15.16
CA GLU A 357 12.07 11.92 16.54
C GLU A 357 13.12 13.03 16.58
N LYS A 358 13.04 13.89 17.60
CA LYS A 358 14.12 14.83 17.89
C LYS A 358 15.30 14.04 18.43
N GLU A 359 16.49 14.32 17.91
CA GLU A 359 17.73 13.95 18.60
C GLU A 359 17.69 14.57 20.01
N VAL A 360 17.86 13.73 21.04
CA VAL A 360 17.88 14.11 22.46
C VAL A 360 19.29 14.51 22.87
#